data_AF-A0A923TMW8-F1
#
_entry.id   AF-A0A923TMW8-F1
#
_cell.length_a   1.000
_cell.length_b   1.000
_cell.length_c   1.000
_cell.angle_alpha   90.00
_cell.angle_beta   90.00
_cell.angle_gamma   90.00
#
_symmetry.space_group_name_H-M   'P 1'
#
loop_
_entity.id
_entity.type
_entity.pdbx_description
1 polymer ?
#
loop_
_entity_poly.entity_id
_entity_poly.type
_entity_poly.pdbx_seq_one_letter_code
_entity_poly.pdbx_strand_id
1 'polypeptide(L)'
;MRTRLAVLVVPILLIAAFVALNWSEFMRPAMLSLGFVLVEAPLAMIMLGLLTLAMLVFLVSTASMETDNLLASRQQAREMAALRALADKAEVSRFSELNLLLKTQAQDQLQREEALSRAFAAHVR
;
A
#
# COMPACT_ATOMS: atom_id res chain seq x y z
N MET A 1 14.94 -3.08 5.38
CA MET A 1 15.22 -4.49 4.97
C MET A 1 16.28 -5.18 5.84
N ARG A 2 17.48 -4.60 6.06
CA ARG A 2 18.55 -5.21 6.90
C ARG A 2 18.12 -5.53 8.34
N THR A 3 17.33 -4.67 8.98
CA THR A 3 16.80 -4.90 10.35
C THR A 3 15.80 -6.04 10.42
N ARG A 4 14.86 -6.12 9.47
CA ARG A 4 13.87 -7.22 9.39
C ARG A 4 14.55 -8.57 9.13
N LEU A 5 15.58 -8.59 8.30
CA LEU A 5 16.38 -9.79 8.07
C LEU A 5 17.14 -10.20 9.34
N ALA A 6 17.75 -9.24 10.06
CA ALA A 6 18.45 -9.52 11.30
C ALA A 6 17.52 -10.09 12.38
N VAL A 7 16.30 -9.55 12.53
CA VAL A 7 15.29 -10.04 13.49
C VAL A 7 14.86 -11.48 13.20
N LEU A 8 14.88 -11.91 11.94
CA LEU A 8 14.58 -13.30 11.56
C LEU A 8 15.79 -14.24 11.67
N VAL A 9 16.96 -13.80 11.20
CA VAL A 9 18.15 -14.66 11.08
C VAL A 9 18.82 -14.90 12.43
N VAL A 10 18.90 -13.90 13.30
CA VAL A 10 19.55 -14.03 14.62
C VAL A 10 18.93 -15.14 15.48
N PRO A 11 17.60 -15.20 15.71
CA PRO A 11 17.02 -16.27 16.52
C PRO A 11 17.19 -17.65 15.87
N ILE A 12 17.13 -17.76 14.53
CA ILE A 12 17.38 -19.01 13.82
C ILE A 12 18.81 -19.51 14.09
N LEU A 13 19.81 -18.61 14.03
CA LEU A 13 21.20 -18.95 14.33
C LEU A 13 21.40 -19.35 15.79
N LEU A 14 20.74 -18.66 16.74
CA LEU A 14 20.80 -19.01 18.15
C LEU A 14 20.21 -20.41 18.41
N ILE A 15 19.07 -20.72 17.80
CA ILE A 15 18.44 -22.04 17.89
C ILE A 15 19.38 -23.10 17.28
N ALA A 16 19.91 -22.84 16.08
CA ALA A 16 20.84 -23.78 15.43
C ALA A 16 22.10 -24.04 16.26
N ALA A 17 22.68 -23.00 16.86
CA ALA A 17 23.82 -23.12 17.76
C ALA A 17 23.47 -23.93 19.02
N PHE A 18 22.31 -23.67 19.62
CA PHE A 18 21.82 -24.42 20.79
C PHE A 18 21.62 -25.91 20.47
N VAL A 19 21.03 -26.22 19.31
CA VAL A 19 20.84 -27.60 18.84
C VAL A 19 22.18 -28.28 18.59
N ALA A 20 23.13 -27.60 17.95
CA ALA A 20 24.46 -28.14 17.70
C ALA A 20 25.23 -28.42 19.00
N LEU A 21 25.15 -27.54 19.99
CA LEU A 21 25.76 -27.72 21.31
C LEU A 21 25.13 -28.88 22.10
N ASN A 22 23.83 -29.13 21.91
CA ASN A 22 23.08 -30.17 22.63
C ASN A 22 22.76 -31.39 21.75
N TRP A 23 23.58 -31.64 20.72
CA TRP A 23 23.28 -32.63 19.68
C TRP A 23 22.97 -34.03 20.21
N SER A 24 23.74 -34.49 21.20
CA SER A 24 23.54 -35.81 21.83
C SER A 24 22.17 -35.96 22.49
N GLU A 25 21.66 -34.88 23.08
CA GLU A 25 20.36 -34.89 23.74
C GLU A 25 19.22 -34.89 22.72
N PHE A 26 19.39 -34.17 21.61
CA PHE A 26 18.45 -34.19 20.49
C PHE A 26 18.36 -35.55 19.78
N MET A 27 19.42 -36.35 19.82
CA MET A 27 19.48 -37.70 19.25
C MET A 27 19.04 -38.79 20.21
N ARG A 28 18.74 -38.46 21.47
CA ARG A 28 18.35 -39.45 22.47
C ARG A 28 17.04 -40.13 22.03
N PRO A 29 17.03 -41.46 21.82
CA PRO A 29 15.83 -42.17 21.43
C PRO A 29 14.81 -42.15 22.57
N ALA A 30 13.55 -41.95 22.22
CA ALA A 30 12.41 -42.03 23.12
C ALA A 30 11.34 -42.93 22.48
N MET A 31 10.56 -43.63 23.30
CA MET A 31 9.36 -44.32 22.82
C MET A 31 8.23 -43.30 22.67
N LEU A 32 7.80 -43.06 21.43
CA LEU A 32 6.67 -42.19 21.12
C LEU A 32 5.44 -43.02 20.79
N SER A 33 4.28 -42.63 21.33
CA SER A 33 2.99 -43.13 20.85
C SER A 33 2.46 -42.21 19.75
N LEU A 34 2.20 -42.77 18.57
CA LEU A 34 1.52 -42.11 17.44
C LEU A 34 -0.01 -42.31 17.51
N GLY A 35 -0.54 -42.61 18.70
CA GLY A 35 -1.95 -42.93 18.92
C GLY A 35 -2.27 -44.42 18.77
N PHE A 36 -1.80 -45.05 17.68
CA PHE A 36 -2.05 -46.47 17.41
C PHE A 36 -0.79 -47.36 17.45
N VAL A 37 0.39 -46.77 17.31
CA VAL A 37 1.68 -47.49 17.23
C VAL A 37 2.70 -46.79 18.10
N LEU A 38 3.55 -47.57 18.79
CA LEU A 38 4.72 -47.05 19.48
C LEU A 38 5.93 -47.13 18.55
N VAL A 39 6.61 -46.00 18.36
CA VAL A 39 7.82 -45.89 17.53
C VAL A 39 8.94 -45.34 18.38
N GLU A 40 10.10 -45.96 18.32
CA GLU A 40 11.32 -45.46 18.95
C GLU A 40 12.01 -44.47 18.01
N ALA A 41 11.99 -43.20 18.38
CA ALA A 41 12.61 -42.14 17.61
C ALA A 41 13.02 -40.97 18.52
N PRO A 42 13.98 -40.13 18.11
CA PRO A 42 14.29 -38.93 18.85
C PRO A 42 13.15 -37.90 18.72
N LEU A 43 12.33 -37.80 19.77
CA LEU A 43 11.18 -36.87 19.84
C LEU A 43 11.59 -35.44 19.49
N ALA A 44 12.74 -35.00 20.01
CA ALA A 44 13.23 -33.64 19.85
C ALA A 44 13.50 -33.28 18.38
N MET A 45 13.97 -34.24 17.58
CA MET A 45 14.21 -34.03 16.15
C MET A 45 12.90 -33.94 15.36
N ILE A 46 11.93 -34.79 15.69
CA ILE A 46 10.60 -34.76 15.06
C ILE A 46 9.93 -33.40 15.34
N MET A 47 9.96 -32.95 16.59
CA MET A 47 9.41 -31.66 16.99
C MET A 47 10.14 -30.49 16.31
N LEU A 48 11.47 -30.52 16.23
CA LEU A 48 12.24 -29.52 15.47
C LEU A 48 11.84 -29.49 13.99
N GLY A 49 11.75 -30.66 13.35
CA GLY A 49 11.34 -30.77 11.96
C GLY A 49 9.97 -30.15 11.73
N LEU A 50 8.99 -30.49 12.56
CA LEU A 50 7.63 -29.94 12.48
C LEU A 50 7.60 -28.42 12.70
N LEU A 51 8.35 -27.90 13.67
CA LEU A 51 8.47 -26.46 13.90
C LEU A 51 9.10 -25.73 12.71
N THR A 52 10.18 -26.28 12.14
CA THR A 52 10.83 -25.67 10.95
C THR A 52 9.90 -25.68 9.74
N LEU A 53 9.13 -26.75 9.55
CA LEU A 53 8.13 -26.84 8.49
C LEU A 53 7.02 -25.81 8.68
N ALA A 54 6.46 -25.71 9.89
CA ALA A 54 5.44 -24.71 10.22
C ALA A 54 5.96 -23.28 10.02
N MET A 55 7.20 -23.02 10.42
CA MET A 55 7.85 -21.72 10.21
C MET A 55 8.02 -21.40 8.72
N LEU A 56 8.40 -22.37 7.89
CA LEU A 56 8.49 -22.21 6.43
C LEU A 56 7.13 -21.87 5.82
N VAL A 57 6.07 -22.60 6.18
CA VAL A 57 4.70 -22.31 5.71
C VAL A 57 4.28 -20.91 6.12
N PHE A 58 4.54 -20.52 7.36
CA PHE A 58 4.25 -19.17 7.86
C PHE A 58 5.03 -18.09 7.09
N LEU A 59 6.30 -18.35 6.77
CA LEU A 59 7.15 -17.41 6.02
C LEU A 59 6.65 -17.24 4.58
N VAL A 60 6.30 -18.34 3.90
CA VAL A 60 5.71 -18.31 2.54
C VAL A 60 4.39 -17.55 2.54
N SER A 61 3.50 -17.85 3.50
CA SER A 61 2.21 -17.16 3.64
C SER A 61 2.38 -15.66 3.86
N THR A 62 3.27 -15.28 4.78
CA THR A 62 3.54 -13.86 5.08
C THR A 62 4.18 -13.14 3.89
N ALA A 63 5.06 -13.81 3.14
CA ALA A 63 5.68 -13.24 1.94
C ALA A 63 4.64 -12.92 0.86
N SER A 64 3.64 -13.79 0.68
CA SER A 64 2.54 -13.58 -0.27
C SER A 64 1.65 -12.37 0.12
N MET A 65 1.47 -12.10 1.42
CA MET A 65 0.67 -10.94 1.87
C MET A 65 1.33 -9.58 1.56
N GLU A 66 2.65 -9.54 1.42
CA GLU A 66 3.38 -8.28 1.20
C GLU A 66 3.35 -7.82 -0.26
N THR A 67 3.21 -8.76 -1.21
CA THR A 67 3.11 -8.45 -2.64
C THR A 67 1.80 -7.76 -3.00
N ASP A 68 0.68 -8.18 -2.39
CA ASP A 68 -0.64 -7.63 -2.69
C ASP A 68 -0.75 -6.16 -2.27
N ASN A 69 -0.14 -5.78 -1.15
CA ASN A 69 -0.14 -4.40 -0.66
C ASN A 69 0.64 -3.44 -1.58
N LEU A 70 1.74 -3.89 -2.20
CA LEU A 70 2.51 -3.06 -3.14
C LEU A 70 1.79 -2.86 -4.47
N LEU A 71 1.07 -3.88 -4.94
CA LEU A 71 0.23 -3.81 -6.13
C LEU A 71 -1.01 -2.93 -5.89
N ALA A 72 -1.66 -3.07 -4.74
CA ALA A 72 -2.79 -2.25 -4.33
C ALA A 72 -2.41 -0.77 -4.19
N SER A 73 -1.25 -0.46 -3.59
CA SER A 73 -0.74 0.91 -3.47
C SER A 73 -0.52 1.57 -4.85
N ARG A 74 -0.01 0.81 -5.82
CA ARG A 74 0.16 1.32 -7.20
C ARG A 74 -1.17 1.56 -7.90
N GLN A 75 -2.17 0.72 -7.68
CA GLN A 75 -3.51 0.94 -8.23
C GLN A 75 -4.19 2.16 -7.60
N GLN A 76 -4.16 2.30 -6.26
CA GLN A 76 -4.69 3.49 -5.57
C GLN A 76 -4.01 4.79 -6.01
N ALA A 77 -2.69 4.79 -6.22
CA ALA A 77 -1.98 5.97 -6.73
C ALA A 77 -2.44 6.35 -8.15
N ARG A 78 -2.75 5.36 -9.00
CA ARG A 78 -3.29 5.60 -10.34
C ARG A 78 -4.71 6.15 -10.28
N GLU A 79 -5.56 5.61 -9.42
CA GLU A 79 -6.92 6.11 -9.23
C GLU A 79 -6.91 7.55 -8.71
N MET A 80 -6.08 7.85 -7.70
CA MET A 80 -5.89 9.22 -7.19
C MET A 80 -5.38 10.19 -8.28
N ALA A 81 -4.46 9.75 -9.14
CA ALA A 81 -3.98 10.56 -10.26
C ALA A 81 -5.07 10.81 -11.31
N ALA A 82 -5.89 9.81 -11.61
CA ALA A 82 -7.01 9.96 -12.55
C ALA A 82 -8.09 10.91 -12.01
N LEU A 83 -8.42 10.80 -10.72
CA LEU A 83 -9.32 11.71 -10.01
C LEU A 83 -8.80 13.15 -10.04
N ARG A 84 -7.49 13.34 -9.79
CA ARG A 84 -6.87 14.66 -9.85
C ARG A 84 -6.91 15.27 -11.25
N ALA A 85 -6.65 14.46 -12.28
CA ALA A 85 -6.75 14.92 -13.66
C ALA A 85 -8.19 15.33 -14.06
N LEU A 86 -9.19 14.61 -13.55
CA LEU A 86 -10.60 14.98 -13.73
C LEU A 86 -10.96 16.26 -12.98
N ALA A 87 -10.47 16.43 -11.75
CA ALA A 87 -10.65 17.65 -10.96
C ALA A 87 -10.00 18.87 -11.64
N ASP A 88 -8.74 18.75 -12.07
CA ASP A 88 -8.02 19.82 -12.77
C ASP A 88 -8.74 20.24 -14.06
N LYS A 89 -9.28 19.26 -14.81
CA LYS A 89 -10.07 19.54 -16.02
C LYS A 89 -11.38 20.27 -15.69
N ALA A 90 -12.04 19.89 -14.61
CA ALA A 90 -13.24 20.57 -14.14
C ALA A 90 -12.94 22.00 -13.66
N GLU A 91 -11.80 22.21 -12.98
CA GLU A 91 -11.34 23.54 -12.54
C GLU A 91 -11.03 24.45 -13.74
N VAL A 92 -10.33 23.95 -14.76
CA VAL A 92 -10.07 24.72 -16.00
C VAL A 92 -11.37 25.12 -16.69
N SER A 93 -12.36 24.22 -16.74
CA SER A 93 -13.68 24.53 -17.31
C SER A 93 -14.40 25.63 -16.52
N ARG A 94 -14.42 25.53 -15.19
CA ARG A 94 -15.02 26.56 -14.33
C ARG A 94 -14.32 27.90 -14.46
N PHE A 95 -12.99 27.91 -14.55
CA PHE A 95 -12.23 29.14 -14.75
C PHE A 95 -12.54 29.77 -16.11
N SER A 96 -12.61 28.95 -17.17
CA SER A 96 -13.00 29.42 -18.50
C SER A 96 -14.41 30.01 -18.52
N GLU A 97 -15.36 29.36 -17.86
CA GLU A 97 -16.76 29.83 -17.77
C GLU A 97 -16.88 31.14 -16.98
N LEU A 98 -16.20 31.24 -15.84
CA LEU A 98 -16.17 32.47 -15.03
C LEU A 98 -15.56 33.64 -15.83
N ASN A 99 -14.48 33.38 -16.54
CA ASN A 99 -13.79 34.39 -17.34
C ASN A 99 -14.65 34.83 -18.53
N LEU A 100 -15.42 33.92 -19.13
CA LEU A 100 -16.41 34.25 -20.16
C LEU A 100 -17.51 35.16 -19.59
N LEU A 101 -18.09 34.81 -18.43
CA LEU A 101 -19.13 35.62 -17.79
C LEU A 101 -18.62 37.04 -17.45
N LEU A 102 -17.41 37.16 -16.91
CA LEU A 102 -16.80 38.46 -16.61
C LEU A 102 -16.57 39.31 -17.88
N LYS A 103 -16.10 38.69 -18.96
CA LYS A 103 -15.93 39.37 -20.25
C LYS A 103 -17.27 39.87 -20.81
N THR A 104 -18.31 39.04 -20.75
CA THR A 104 -19.65 39.43 -21.20
C THR A 104 -20.19 40.59 -20.37
N GLN A 105 -20.06 40.53 -19.04
CA GLN A 105 -20.51 41.62 -18.17
C GLN A 105 -19.76 42.93 -18.42
N ALA A 106 -18.44 42.87 -18.61
CA ALA A 106 -17.64 44.06 -18.94
C ALA A 106 -18.04 44.68 -20.28
N GLN A 107 -18.32 43.84 -21.30
CA GLN A 107 -18.81 44.31 -22.60
C GLN A 107 -20.19 44.96 -22.49
N ASP A 108 -21.12 44.37 -21.73
CA ASP A 108 -22.45 44.94 -21.50
C ASP A 108 -22.37 46.31 -20.80
N GLN A 109 -21.46 46.47 -19.83
CA GLN A 109 -21.23 47.74 -19.16
C GLN A 109 -20.71 48.81 -20.13
N LEU A 110 -19.70 48.49 -20.94
CA LEU A 110 -19.17 49.40 -21.95
C LEU A 110 -20.24 49.83 -22.96
N GLN A 111 -21.07 48.89 -23.43
CA GLN A 111 -22.17 49.20 -24.34
C GLN A 111 -23.21 50.13 -23.71
N ARG A 112 -23.52 49.95 -22.42
CA ARG A 112 -24.42 50.85 -21.69
C ARG A 112 -23.83 52.24 -21.54
N GLU A 113 -22.55 52.36 -21.21
CA GLU A 113 -21.86 53.66 -21.14
C GLU A 113 -21.84 54.37 -22.50
N GLU A 114 -21.53 53.65 -23.59
CA GLU A 114 -21.60 54.21 -24.93
C GLU A 114 -23.02 54.68 -25.28
N ALA A 115 -24.04 53.88 -25.00
CA ALA A 115 -25.43 54.24 -25.26
C ALA A 115 -25.86 55.49 -24.47
N LEU A 116 -25.47 55.58 -23.20
CA LEU A 116 -25.70 56.75 -22.36
C LEU A 116 -24.99 57.98 -22.92
N SER A 117 -23.70 57.87 -23.27
CA SER A 117 -22.93 58.98 -23.84
C SER A 117 -23.52 59.50 -25.16
N ARG A 118 -24.01 58.59 -26.03
CA ARG A 118 -24.70 58.94 -27.27
C ARG A 118 -26.04 59.64 -26.98
N ALA A 119 -26.79 59.17 -25.98
CA ALA A 119 -28.03 59.81 -25.56
C ALA A 119 -27.78 61.22 -25.01
N PHE A 120 -26.75 61.41 -24.19
CA PHE A 120 -26.33 62.74 -23.71
C PHE A 120 -25.92 63.66 -24.87
N ALA A 121 -25.13 63.18 -25.83
CA ALA A 121 -24.72 63.96 -26.99
C ALA A 121 -25.90 64.35 -27.90
N ALA A 122 -26.95 63.51 -27.98
CA ALA A 122 -28.17 63.81 -28.72
C ALA A 122 -29.07 64.84 -28.01
N HIS A 123 -28.99 64.94 -26.68
CA HIS A 123 -29.81 65.87 -25.89
C HIS A 123 -29.21 67.27 -25.77
N VAL A 124 -27.91 67.44 -26.03
CA VAL A 124 -27.18 68.72 -25.95
C VAL A 124 -27.16 69.49 -27.29
N ARG A 125 -27.72 68.91 -28.36
CA ARG A 125 -27.93 69.56 -29.67
C ARG A 125 -29.36 70.07 -29.80
#